data_AF-A0A533R968-F1
#
_entry.id   AF-A0A533R968-F1
#
_cell.length_a   1.000
_cell.length_b   1.000
_cell.length_c   1.000
_cell.angle_alpha   90.00
_cell.angle_beta   90.00
_cell.angle_gamma   90.00
#
_symmetry.space_group_name_H-M   'P 1'
#
loop_
_entity.id
_entity.type
_entity.pdbx_description
1 polymer ?
#
loop_
_entity_poly.entity_id
_entity_poly.type
_entity_poly.pdbx_seq_one_letter_code
_entity_poly.pdbx_strand_id
1 'polypeptide(L)'
;MGRKVLEISASVCVDGGELKRIREEKRLTQLYVSKVVGVTTDTISRWENNRYPSMRRENALKLAEALEVPVEELLRKPAPPVEAAPAPPRRLVPWLIGSVVAVVALVGVLLAVFARTVRQPPPPASITAERVLPNFAAPGSAIPVQVRLTQRSDEGGYILREYLPKGWKLVQSNPPASSLDNDNGMVRWIVKAGDSRERIAYLVEVDRTARSGSTGNFQGEVVAGSGDSRAAVPVQGAAQVAVAPVAWADLNGDGRIDDGEMLQASHTVDEMSGVHIDWLELERLWNAGGYRWDDGRGRFVPVKPLESPGAAPRR
;
A
#
# COMPACT_ATOMS: atom_id res chain seq x y z
N MET A 1 -54.44 55.66 -12.05
CA MET A 1 -53.25 54.83 -11.74
C MET A 1 -53.36 53.51 -12.51
N GLY A 2 -52.80 53.42 -13.72
CA GLY A 2 -52.88 52.20 -14.53
C GLY A 2 -51.57 51.43 -14.46
N ARG A 3 -51.51 50.31 -13.73
CA ARG A 3 -50.40 49.35 -13.87
C ARG A 3 -50.55 48.69 -15.23
N LYS A 4 -49.64 49.02 -16.17
CA LYS A 4 -49.46 48.26 -17.40
C LYS A 4 -49.10 46.82 -17.00
N VAL A 5 -50.00 45.88 -17.28
CA VAL A 5 -49.65 44.45 -17.30
C VAL A 5 -48.75 44.27 -18.52
N LEU A 6 -47.45 44.12 -18.29
CA LEU A 6 -46.52 43.71 -19.33
C LEU A 6 -46.90 42.28 -19.73
N GLU A 7 -47.29 42.07 -20.99
CA GLU A 7 -47.40 40.73 -21.56
C GLU A 7 -46.00 40.11 -21.62
N ILE A 8 -45.71 39.24 -20.66
CA ILE A 8 -44.46 38.50 -20.60
C ILE A 8 -44.61 37.24 -21.47
N SER A 9 -43.76 37.09 -22.49
CA SER A 9 -43.72 35.93 -23.39
C SER A 9 -43.46 34.60 -22.67
N ALA A 10 -43.81 33.48 -23.31
CA ALA A 10 -43.69 32.13 -22.73
C ALA A 10 -42.27 31.77 -22.24
N SER A 11 -41.25 32.41 -22.81
CA SER A 11 -39.85 32.32 -22.41
C SER A 11 -39.29 33.72 -22.18
N VAL A 12 -38.50 33.88 -21.12
CA VAL A 12 -37.87 35.15 -20.71
C VAL A 12 -36.36 34.98 -20.54
N CYS A 13 -35.63 36.07 -20.75
CA CYS A 13 -34.18 36.13 -20.55
C CYS A 13 -33.87 36.83 -19.22
N VAL A 14 -33.27 36.12 -18.28
CA VAL A 14 -32.87 36.67 -16.98
C VAL A 14 -31.45 37.21 -17.03
N ASP A 15 -31.16 38.18 -16.16
CA ASP A 15 -29.80 38.59 -15.85
C ASP A 15 -29.26 37.75 -14.69
N GLY A 16 -28.38 36.78 -15.00
CA GLY A 16 -27.77 35.92 -14.00
C GLY A 16 -26.93 36.65 -12.97
N GLY A 17 -26.30 37.77 -13.34
CA GLY A 17 -25.48 38.56 -12.44
C GLY A 17 -26.34 39.24 -11.38
N GLU A 18 -27.46 39.82 -11.82
CA GLU A 18 -28.42 40.48 -10.93
C GLU A 18 -29.15 39.48 -10.03
N LEU A 19 -29.52 38.32 -10.58
CA LEU A 19 -30.08 37.21 -9.82
C LEU A 19 -29.16 36.77 -8.67
N LYS A 20 -27.86 36.62 -8.95
CA LYS A 20 -26.86 36.25 -7.95
C LYS A 20 -26.70 37.33 -6.88
N ARG A 21 -26.64 38.60 -7.29
CA ARG A 21 -26.50 39.75 -6.38
C ARG A 21 -27.66 39.81 -5.38
N ILE A 22 -28.90 39.76 -5.87
CA ILE A 22 -30.11 39.81 -5.03
C ILE A 22 -30.15 38.62 -4.05
N ARG A 23 -29.80 37.41 -4.52
CA ARG A 23 -29.73 36.23 -3.65
C ARG A 23 -28.73 36.42 -2.50
N GLU A 24 -27.53 36.93 -2.81
CA GLU A 24 -26.46 37.12 -1.84
C GLU A 24 -26.77 38.25 -0.85
N GLU A 25 -27.40 39.33 -1.31
CA GLU A 25 -27.89 40.41 -0.44
C GLU A 25 -28.93 39.91 0.57
N LYS A 26 -29.83 39.02 0.14
CA LYS A 26 -30.80 38.35 1.02
C LYS A 26 -30.19 37.20 1.84
N ARG A 27 -28.88 36.97 1.74
CA ARG A 27 -28.13 35.88 2.42
C ARG A 27 -28.71 34.49 2.19
N LEU A 28 -29.31 34.26 1.03
CA LEU A 28 -29.91 32.97 0.66
C LEU A 28 -28.87 32.07 -0.01
N THR A 29 -28.89 30.78 0.32
CA THR A 29 -28.06 29.79 -0.37
C THR A 29 -28.72 29.36 -1.67
N GLN A 30 -27.92 28.94 -2.67
CA GLN A 30 -28.46 28.35 -3.90
C GLN A 30 -29.32 27.11 -3.60
N LEU A 31 -28.98 26.34 -2.56
CA LEU A 31 -29.76 25.20 -2.08
C LEU A 31 -31.14 25.59 -1.54
N TYR A 32 -31.23 26.72 -0.84
CA TYR A 32 -32.52 27.22 -0.37
C TYR A 32 -33.40 27.66 -1.55
N VAL A 33 -32.86 28.49 -2.44
CA VAL A 33 -33.60 28.99 -3.62
C VAL A 33 -34.04 27.84 -4.53
N SER A 34 -33.19 26.82 -4.73
CA SER A 34 -33.54 25.67 -5.56
C SER A 34 -34.73 24.88 -4.99
N LYS A 35 -34.81 24.72 -3.65
CA LYS A 35 -35.93 24.06 -2.99
C LYS A 35 -37.24 24.84 -3.12
N VAL A 36 -37.20 26.16 -2.97
CA VAL A 36 -38.39 27.03 -3.07
C VAL A 36 -38.90 27.09 -4.52
N VAL A 37 -37.99 27.19 -5.49
CA VAL A 37 -38.35 27.27 -6.92
C VAL A 37 -38.72 25.90 -7.51
N GLY A 38 -38.32 24.80 -6.86
CA GLY A 38 -38.60 23.44 -7.30
C GLY A 38 -37.67 22.97 -8.44
N VAL A 39 -36.41 23.39 -8.42
CA VAL A 39 -35.38 23.01 -9.40
C VAL A 39 -34.12 22.51 -8.68
N THR A 40 -33.14 21.99 -9.44
CA THR A 40 -31.85 21.57 -8.86
C THR A 40 -30.95 22.77 -8.57
N THR A 41 -30.04 22.63 -7.59
CA THR A 41 -29.01 23.64 -7.29
C THR A 41 -28.13 23.99 -8.49
N ASP A 42 -27.80 22.99 -9.31
CA ASP A 42 -27.06 23.16 -10.56
C ASP A 42 -27.83 24.02 -11.59
N THR A 43 -29.17 23.95 -11.60
CA THR A 43 -30.01 24.80 -12.45
C THR A 43 -29.90 26.27 -12.02
N ILE A 44 -29.98 26.55 -10.71
CA ILE A 44 -29.78 27.89 -10.15
C ILE A 44 -28.37 28.42 -10.49
N SER A 45 -27.34 27.59 -10.32
CA SER A 45 -25.96 27.95 -10.66
C SER A 45 -25.80 28.30 -12.14
N ARG A 46 -26.43 27.56 -13.06
CA ARG A 46 -26.37 27.84 -14.50
C ARG A 46 -27.07 29.15 -14.88
N TRP A 47 -28.16 29.49 -14.21
CA TRP A 47 -28.86 30.76 -14.40
C TRP A 47 -28.03 31.93 -13.89
N GLU A 48 -27.49 31.85 -12.66
CA GLU A 48 -26.64 32.89 -12.06
C GLU A 48 -25.35 33.16 -12.86
N ASN A 49 -24.80 32.13 -13.50
CA ASN A 49 -23.60 32.25 -14.33
C ASN A 49 -23.90 32.61 -15.80
N ASN A 50 -25.15 32.98 -16.15
CA ASN A 50 -25.57 33.29 -17.52
C ASN A 50 -25.27 32.19 -18.56
N ARG A 51 -25.13 30.92 -18.13
CA ARG A 51 -24.87 29.80 -19.04
C ARG A 51 -26.13 29.39 -19.81
N TYR A 52 -27.30 29.53 -19.18
CA TYR A 52 -28.61 29.36 -19.81
C TYR A 52 -29.54 30.52 -19.39
N PRO A 53 -29.38 31.72 -19.98
CA PRO A 53 -30.11 32.90 -19.53
C PRO A 53 -31.60 32.87 -19.90
N SER A 54 -32.01 31.96 -20.79
CA SER A 54 -33.42 31.77 -21.17
C SER A 54 -34.10 30.74 -20.25
N MET A 55 -35.26 31.09 -19.69
CA MET A 55 -36.10 30.17 -18.92
C MET A 55 -37.60 30.39 -19.15
N ARG A 56 -38.40 29.38 -18.79
CA ARG A 56 -39.87 29.49 -18.80
C ARG A 56 -40.32 30.58 -17.84
N ARG A 57 -41.37 31.32 -18.22
CA ARG A 57 -41.97 32.38 -17.40
C ARG A 57 -42.30 31.93 -15.98
N GLU A 58 -42.83 30.73 -15.82
CA GLU A 58 -43.19 30.15 -14.51
C GLU A 58 -41.99 30.08 -13.55
N ASN A 59 -40.80 29.74 -14.05
CA ASN A 59 -39.59 29.67 -13.24
C ASN A 59 -39.09 31.07 -12.87
N ALA A 60 -39.19 32.03 -13.77
CA ALA A 60 -38.82 33.42 -13.49
C ALA A 60 -39.73 34.04 -12.42
N LEU A 61 -41.03 33.73 -12.43
CA LEU A 61 -41.98 34.17 -11.40
C LEU A 61 -41.69 33.52 -10.05
N LYS A 62 -41.39 32.22 -10.02
CA LYS A 62 -41.00 31.53 -8.78
C LYS A 62 -39.69 32.07 -8.20
N LEU A 63 -38.74 32.46 -9.06
CA LEU A 63 -37.51 33.13 -8.61
C LEU A 63 -37.81 34.50 -8.03
N ALA A 64 -38.64 35.29 -8.70
CA ALA A 64 -39.08 36.60 -8.22
C ALA A 64 -39.80 36.50 -6.86
N GLU A 65 -40.67 35.50 -6.69
CA GLU A 65 -41.35 35.20 -5.43
C GLU A 65 -40.37 34.74 -4.34
N ALA A 66 -39.49 33.78 -4.64
CA ALA A 66 -38.50 33.27 -3.70
C ALA A 66 -37.49 34.34 -3.24
N LEU A 67 -37.23 35.33 -4.09
CA LEU A 67 -36.34 36.45 -3.81
C LEU A 67 -37.11 37.71 -3.38
N GLU A 68 -38.43 37.65 -3.27
CA GLU A 68 -39.35 38.76 -2.96
C GLU A 68 -38.99 40.07 -3.68
N VAL A 69 -38.75 39.97 -5.00
CA VAL A 69 -38.49 41.10 -5.90
C VAL A 69 -39.44 41.03 -7.08
N PRO A 70 -39.79 42.15 -7.73
CA PRO A 70 -40.55 42.12 -8.97
C PRO A 70 -39.74 41.41 -10.07
N VAL A 71 -40.43 40.64 -10.93
CA VAL A 71 -39.77 39.82 -11.96
C VAL A 71 -38.96 40.67 -12.95
N GLU A 72 -39.35 41.92 -13.16
CA GLU A 72 -38.69 42.90 -14.03
C GLU A 72 -37.27 43.23 -13.56
N GLU A 73 -36.97 43.12 -12.27
CA GLU A 73 -35.62 43.31 -11.73
C GLU A 73 -34.69 42.16 -12.11
N LEU A 74 -35.25 40.97 -12.37
CA LEU A 74 -34.49 39.80 -12.79
C LEU A 74 -34.29 39.73 -14.30
N LEU A 75 -35.00 40.55 -15.09
CA LEU A 75 -34.96 40.49 -16.56
C LEU A 75 -33.79 41.28 -17.14
N ARG A 76 -33.17 40.69 -18.17
CA ARG A 76 -32.08 41.33 -18.91
C ARG A 76 -32.60 42.52 -19.72
N LYS A 77 -32.09 43.72 -19.44
CA LYS A 77 -32.43 44.95 -20.15
C LYS A 77 -31.70 45.01 -21.51
N PRO A 78 -32.35 45.46 -22.60
CA PRO A 78 -31.68 45.63 -23.88
C PRO A 78 -30.58 46.70 -23.77
N ALA A 79 -29.37 46.37 -24.21
CA ALA A 79 -28.26 47.32 -24.26
C ALA A 79 -28.56 48.43 -25.28
N PRO A 80 -28.16 49.69 -25.03
CA PRO A 80 -28.27 50.74 -26.04
C PRO A 80 -27.42 50.41 -27.28
N PRO A 81 -27.83 50.81 -28.49
CA PRO A 81 -27.09 50.49 -29.72
C PRO A 81 -25.73 51.19 -29.70
N VAL A 82 -24.65 50.44 -29.83
CA VAL A 82 -23.30 51.00 -29.99
C VAL A 82 -23.07 51.25 -31.48
N GLU A 83 -22.92 52.53 -31.81
CA GLU A 83 -22.59 53.07 -33.13
C GLU A 83 -21.20 52.60 -33.57
N ALA A 84 -21.09 52.11 -34.81
CA ALA A 84 -19.89 51.48 -35.33
C ALA A 84 -18.85 52.51 -35.79
N ALA A 85 -17.74 52.62 -35.05
CA ALA A 85 -16.50 53.26 -35.53
C ALA A 85 -15.57 52.19 -36.16
N PRO A 86 -14.77 52.53 -37.20
CA PRO A 86 -13.96 51.55 -37.92
C PRO A 86 -12.79 51.05 -37.07
N ALA A 87 -12.50 49.75 -37.20
CA ALA A 87 -11.52 49.04 -36.38
C ALA A 87 -10.07 49.48 -36.67
N PRO A 88 -9.22 49.67 -35.64
CA PRO A 88 -7.77 49.77 -35.84
C PRO A 88 -7.17 48.39 -36.17
N PRO A 89 -6.02 48.33 -36.88
CA PRO A 89 -5.40 47.06 -37.24
C PRO A 89 -5.02 46.26 -36.00
N ARG A 90 -5.51 45.02 -35.93
CA ARG A 90 -5.19 44.05 -34.89
C ARG A 90 -3.70 43.72 -34.92
N ARG A 91 -2.90 44.36 -34.06
CA ARG A 91 -1.59 43.83 -33.66
C ARG A 91 -1.84 42.63 -32.75
N LEU A 92 -1.47 41.43 -33.19
CA LEU A 92 -1.45 40.24 -32.35
C LEU A 92 -0.45 40.47 -31.21
N VAL A 93 -0.95 40.68 -30.01
CA VAL A 93 -0.16 40.95 -28.81
C VAL A 93 0.48 39.63 -28.33
N PRO A 94 1.81 39.54 -28.16
CA PRO A 94 2.53 38.31 -27.77
C PRO A 94 2.27 37.81 -26.34
N TRP A 95 1.36 38.45 -25.59
CA TRP A 95 1.12 38.19 -24.16
C TRP A 95 0.26 36.94 -23.87
N LEU A 96 -0.55 36.49 -24.84
CA LEU A 96 -1.31 35.24 -24.71
C LEU A 96 -0.44 33.98 -24.84
N ILE A 97 0.69 34.06 -25.56
CA ILE A 97 1.65 32.95 -25.64
C ILE A 97 2.49 32.89 -24.35
N GLY A 98 2.91 34.04 -23.83
CA GLY A 98 3.67 34.12 -22.58
C GLY A 98 2.91 33.58 -21.36
N SER A 99 1.59 33.80 -21.29
CA SER A 99 0.74 33.29 -20.20
C SER A 99 0.51 31.78 -20.27
N VAL A 100 0.36 31.19 -21.47
CA VAL A 100 0.30 29.74 -21.63
C VAL A 100 1.64 29.08 -21.28
N VAL A 101 2.77 29.67 -21.71
CA VAL A 101 4.11 29.19 -21.36
C VAL A 101 4.35 29.28 -19.85
N ALA A 102 3.89 30.35 -19.19
CA ALA A 102 4.01 30.51 -17.75
C ALA A 102 3.18 29.47 -16.97
N VAL A 103 1.97 29.14 -17.43
CA VAL A 103 1.13 28.10 -16.80
C VAL A 103 1.74 26.71 -17.00
N VAL A 104 2.23 26.39 -18.21
CA VAL A 104 2.91 25.11 -18.47
C VAL A 104 4.19 25.00 -17.65
N ALA A 105 4.97 26.07 -17.53
CA ALA A 105 6.15 26.10 -16.67
C ALA A 105 5.77 25.91 -15.19
N LEU A 106 4.71 26.55 -14.71
CA LEU A 106 4.24 26.40 -13.33
C LEU A 106 3.75 24.97 -13.04
N VAL A 107 2.99 24.36 -13.96
CA VAL A 107 2.57 22.96 -13.84
C VAL A 107 3.77 22.02 -13.89
N GLY A 108 4.75 22.28 -14.77
CA GLY A 108 6.01 21.53 -14.81
C GLY A 108 6.81 21.63 -13.51
N VAL A 109 6.87 22.82 -12.91
CA VAL A 109 7.51 23.04 -11.60
C VAL A 109 6.75 22.32 -10.49
N LEU A 110 5.42 22.41 -10.45
CA LEU A 110 4.59 21.70 -9.48
C LEU A 110 4.72 20.18 -9.62
N LEU A 111 4.74 19.66 -10.84
CA LEU A 111 4.99 18.23 -11.11
C LEU A 111 6.42 17.83 -10.73
N ALA A 112 7.42 18.68 -10.94
CA ALA A 112 8.79 18.42 -10.53
C ALA A 112 8.95 18.44 -9.00
N VAL A 113 8.25 19.34 -8.31
CA VAL A 113 8.20 19.41 -6.83
C VAL A 113 7.45 18.20 -6.28
N PHE A 114 6.31 17.83 -6.87
CA PHE A 114 5.56 16.64 -6.51
C PHE A 114 6.38 15.36 -6.75
N ALA A 115 7.03 15.23 -7.91
CA ALA A 115 7.93 14.12 -8.19
C ALA A 115 9.11 14.09 -7.22
N ARG A 116 9.66 15.24 -6.81
CA ARG A 116 10.73 15.29 -5.81
C ARG A 116 10.26 14.88 -4.41
N THR A 117 9.08 15.31 -3.99
CA THR A 117 8.52 14.98 -2.68
C THR A 117 8.12 13.50 -2.58
N VAL A 118 7.57 12.91 -3.64
CA VAL A 118 7.29 11.46 -3.71
C VAL A 118 8.57 10.62 -3.83
N ARG A 119 9.65 11.17 -4.40
CA ARG A 119 10.95 10.48 -4.54
C ARG A 119 11.89 10.67 -3.35
N GLN A 120 11.55 11.47 -2.35
CA GLN A 120 12.39 11.50 -1.16
C GLN A 120 12.25 10.13 -0.47
N PRO A 121 13.34 9.34 -0.35
CA PRO A 121 13.26 8.10 0.39
C PRO A 121 12.82 8.45 1.81
N PRO A 122 11.90 7.66 2.41
CA PRO A 122 11.52 7.88 3.80
C PRO A 122 12.79 7.96 4.65
N PRO A 123 12.81 8.81 5.70
CA PRO A 123 13.93 8.85 6.61
C PRO A 123 14.24 7.43 7.07
N PRO A 124 15.51 7.04 7.07
CA PRO A 124 15.84 5.64 7.15
C PRO A 124 15.47 5.15 8.56
N ALA A 125 14.75 4.02 8.64
CA ALA A 125 14.16 3.52 9.88
C ALA A 125 15.21 3.27 10.97
N SER A 126 14.93 3.66 12.22
CA SER A 126 15.86 3.47 13.35
C SER A 126 16.23 2.01 13.60
N ILE A 127 15.35 1.10 13.21
CA ILE A 127 15.56 -0.34 13.22
C ILE A 127 15.06 -0.96 11.92
N THR A 128 15.83 -1.93 11.41
CA THR A 128 15.44 -2.79 10.30
C THR A 128 15.64 -4.25 10.68
N ALA A 129 14.88 -5.13 10.03
CA ALA A 129 14.93 -6.56 10.23
C ALA A 129 15.01 -7.25 8.87
N GLU A 130 15.87 -8.26 8.75
CA GLU A 130 16.05 -9.07 7.55
C GLU A 130 15.95 -10.55 7.91
N ARG A 131 15.06 -11.26 7.24
CA ARG A 131 14.78 -12.67 7.45
C ARG A 131 15.51 -13.55 6.44
N VAL A 132 16.10 -14.61 6.95
CA VAL A 132 16.72 -15.70 6.19
C VAL A 132 15.87 -16.96 6.42
N LEU A 133 15.49 -17.61 5.32
CA LEU A 133 14.74 -18.87 5.28
C LEU A 133 15.53 -19.91 4.48
N PRO A 134 15.37 -21.21 4.77
CA PRO A 134 15.82 -22.25 3.87
C PRO A 134 14.99 -22.25 2.58
N ASN A 135 15.51 -22.92 1.54
CA ASN A 135 14.81 -23.04 0.26
C ASN A 135 13.59 -23.95 0.35
N PHE A 136 13.68 -25.00 1.18
CA PHE A 136 12.67 -26.03 1.31
C PHE A 136 12.25 -26.29 2.75
N ALA A 137 11.03 -26.78 2.89
CA ALA A 137 10.41 -27.14 4.16
C ALA A 137 9.55 -28.39 3.98
N ALA A 138 9.96 -29.52 4.57
CA ALA A 138 9.19 -30.75 4.50
C ALA A 138 8.00 -30.73 5.48
N PRO A 139 6.81 -31.20 5.08
CA PRO A 139 5.65 -31.27 5.96
C PRO A 139 5.97 -31.99 7.28
N GLY A 140 5.67 -31.39 8.44
CA GLY A 140 5.95 -31.99 9.74
C GLY A 140 7.40 -31.95 10.21
N SER A 141 8.35 -31.47 9.39
CA SER A 141 9.72 -31.22 9.80
C SER A 141 9.84 -29.85 10.49
N ALA A 142 10.92 -29.67 11.27
CA ALA A 142 11.29 -28.36 11.79
C ALA A 142 12.31 -27.69 10.87
N ILE A 143 12.09 -26.41 10.56
CA ILE A 143 13.02 -25.61 9.75
C ILE A 143 13.65 -24.48 10.57
N PRO A 144 14.94 -24.15 10.31
CA PRO A 144 15.59 -23.00 10.91
C PRO A 144 15.14 -21.68 10.26
N VAL A 145 14.89 -20.67 11.08
CA VAL A 145 14.61 -19.31 10.61
C VAL A 145 15.44 -18.31 11.43
N GLN A 146 16.04 -17.35 10.73
CA GLN A 146 16.81 -16.28 11.36
C GLN A 146 16.25 -14.92 10.96
N VAL A 147 16.19 -14.00 11.92
CA VAL A 147 15.91 -12.59 11.68
C VAL A 147 17.09 -11.78 12.21
N ARG A 148 17.85 -11.20 11.29
CA ARG A 148 18.95 -10.26 11.58
C ARG A 148 18.37 -8.89 11.81
N LEU A 149 18.86 -8.21 12.85
CA LEU A 149 18.37 -6.91 13.27
C LEU A 149 19.49 -5.90 13.13
N THR A 150 19.18 -4.75 12.55
CA THR A 150 20.12 -3.63 12.42
C THR A 150 19.50 -2.41 13.07
N GLN A 151 20.10 -1.95 14.16
CA GLN A 151 19.68 -0.77 14.90
C GLN A 151 20.67 0.37 14.65
N ARG A 152 20.17 1.59 14.39
CA ARG A 152 21.03 2.77 14.24
C ARG A 152 21.25 3.55 15.54
N SER A 153 20.42 3.31 16.55
CA SER A 153 20.52 3.88 17.89
C SER A 153 19.98 2.86 18.89
N ASP A 154 20.67 2.71 20.02
CA ASP A 154 20.34 1.86 21.15
C ASP A 154 19.40 2.54 22.17
N GLU A 155 19.04 3.80 21.93
CA GLU A 155 18.23 4.64 22.80
C GLU A 155 16.73 4.25 22.82
N GLY A 156 16.36 3.14 22.16
CA GLY A 156 14.98 2.67 22.12
C GLY A 156 14.82 1.16 22.04
N GLY A 157 13.86 0.65 22.81
CA GLY A 157 13.37 -0.72 22.62
C GLY A 157 12.59 -0.86 21.32
N TYR A 158 12.29 -2.09 20.93
CA TYR A 158 11.50 -2.38 19.74
C TYR A 158 10.66 -3.64 19.93
N ILE A 159 9.67 -3.80 19.06
CA ILE A 159 8.83 -4.99 18.99
C ILE A 159 8.99 -5.60 17.61
N LEU A 160 9.51 -6.82 17.55
CA LEU A 160 9.45 -7.66 16.35
C LEU A 160 8.17 -8.50 16.41
N ARG A 161 7.43 -8.54 15.30
CA ARG A 161 6.28 -9.43 15.10
C ARG A 161 6.54 -10.27 13.86
N GLU A 162 6.32 -11.57 13.99
CA GLU A 162 6.34 -12.53 12.88
C GLU A 162 4.96 -13.20 12.78
N TYR A 163 4.58 -13.48 11.54
CA TYR A 163 3.36 -14.16 11.12
C TYR A 163 3.79 -15.38 10.30
N LEU A 164 3.72 -16.53 10.95
CA LEU A 164 4.01 -17.83 10.39
C LEU A 164 2.90 -18.28 9.43
N PRO A 165 3.19 -19.16 8.46
CA PRO A 165 2.16 -19.76 7.63
C PRO A 165 1.10 -20.46 8.48
N LYS A 166 -0.15 -20.46 8.02
CA LYS A 166 -1.26 -21.09 8.75
C LYS A 166 -0.97 -22.56 9.05
N GLY A 167 -1.18 -22.97 10.29
CA GLY A 167 -0.95 -24.35 10.77
C GLY A 167 0.49 -24.65 11.19
N TRP A 168 1.44 -23.77 10.86
CA TRP A 168 2.85 -23.90 11.24
C TRP A 168 3.04 -23.34 12.64
N LYS A 169 3.97 -23.93 13.40
CA LYS A 169 4.12 -23.65 14.82
C LYS A 169 5.54 -23.29 15.19
N LEU A 170 5.72 -22.25 16.00
CA LEU A 170 6.98 -22.00 16.67
C LEU A 170 7.22 -23.12 17.69
N VAL A 171 8.36 -23.81 17.57
CA VAL A 171 8.80 -24.87 18.50
C VAL A 171 9.78 -24.31 19.52
N GLN A 172 10.76 -23.54 19.05
CA GLN A 172 11.81 -22.98 19.90
C GLN A 172 12.27 -21.64 19.34
N SER A 173 12.70 -20.73 20.21
CA SER A 173 13.35 -19.48 19.81
C SER A 173 14.42 -19.05 20.80
N ASN A 174 15.44 -18.37 20.27
CA ASN A 174 16.43 -17.64 21.04
C ASN A 174 16.56 -16.21 20.48
N PRO A 175 16.29 -15.17 21.28
CA PRO A 175 15.68 -15.23 22.60
C PRO A 175 14.27 -15.86 22.61
N PRO A 176 13.80 -16.31 23.80
CA PRO A 176 12.42 -16.74 23.97
C PRO A 176 11.44 -15.66 23.52
N ALA A 177 10.37 -16.07 22.85
CA ALA A 177 9.30 -15.16 22.44
C ALA A 177 8.64 -14.54 23.67
N SER A 178 8.38 -13.23 23.60
CA SER A 178 7.65 -12.52 24.67
C SER A 178 6.16 -12.84 24.65
N SER A 179 5.62 -13.19 23.48
CA SER A 179 4.24 -13.65 23.30
C SER A 179 4.18 -14.60 22.10
N LEU A 180 3.42 -15.68 22.24
CA LEU A 180 3.25 -16.70 21.22
C LEU A 180 1.77 -17.10 21.10
N ASP A 181 1.27 -17.11 19.87
CA ASP A 181 -0.03 -17.64 19.48
C ASP A 181 0.17 -18.54 18.26
N ASN A 182 0.35 -19.84 18.49
CA ASN A 182 0.56 -20.82 17.43
C ASN A 182 -0.71 -21.11 16.62
N ASP A 183 -1.90 -20.81 17.14
CA ASP A 183 -3.15 -21.07 16.43
C ASP A 183 -3.35 -20.06 15.29
N ASN A 184 -2.97 -18.79 15.54
CA ASN A 184 -2.97 -17.73 14.53
C ASN A 184 -1.60 -17.50 13.88
N GLY A 185 -0.59 -18.31 14.23
CA GLY A 185 0.77 -18.22 13.70
C GLY A 185 1.50 -16.93 14.05
N MET A 186 1.19 -16.30 15.18
CA MET A 186 1.69 -14.97 15.54
C MET A 186 2.70 -15.06 16.67
N VAL A 187 3.88 -14.48 16.45
CA VAL A 187 4.98 -14.49 17.42
C VAL A 187 5.48 -13.06 17.65
N ARG A 188 5.77 -12.70 18.91
CA ARG A 188 6.29 -11.38 19.24
C ARG A 188 7.51 -11.46 20.16
N TRP A 189 8.47 -10.58 19.89
CA TRP A 189 9.59 -10.29 20.78
C TRP A 189 9.55 -8.81 21.14
N ILE A 190 9.53 -8.52 22.43
CA ILE A 190 9.61 -7.16 22.97
C ILE A 190 11.00 -7.01 23.57
N VAL A 191 11.82 -6.18 22.93
CA VAL A 191 13.19 -5.91 23.34
C VAL A 191 13.23 -4.51 23.94
N LYS A 192 13.75 -4.39 25.16
CA LYS A 192 13.76 -3.13 25.91
C LYS A 192 14.93 -2.25 25.47
N ALA A 193 14.84 -0.94 25.72
CA ALA A 193 15.94 -0.02 25.46
C ALA A 193 17.20 -0.45 26.23
N GLY A 194 18.37 -0.34 25.60
CA GLY A 194 19.65 -0.83 26.14
C GLY A 194 19.87 -2.35 26.04
N ASP A 195 18.88 -3.14 25.59
CA ASP A 195 19.07 -4.55 25.23
C ASP A 195 19.27 -4.65 23.71
N SER A 196 20.53 -4.62 23.26
CA SER A 196 20.84 -4.75 21.83
C SER A 196 20.87 -6.23 21.45
N ARG A 197 19.94 -6.66 20.57
CA ARG A 197 19.99 -7.97 19.93
C ARG A 197 20.25 -7.80 18.44
N GLU A 198 21.29 -8.47 17.97
CA GLU A 198 21.64 -8.50 16.55
C GLU A 198 20.83 -9.55 15.78
N ARG A 199 20.28 -10.55 16.49
CA ARG A 199 19.58 -11.68 15.88
C ARG A 199 18.49 -12.24 16.76
N ILE A 200 17.43 -12.73 16.12
CA ILE A 200 16.44 -13.65 16.66
C ILE A 200 16.48 -14.92 15.81
N ALA A 201 16.72 -16.06 16.44
CA ALA A 201 16.78 -17.38 15.81
C ALA A 201 15.61 -18.23 16.30
N TYR A 202 14.91 -18.94 15.41
CA TYR A 202 13.81 -19.81 15.82
C TYR A 202 13.59 -21.00 14.89
N LEU A 203 12.95 -22.03 15.45
CA LEU A 203 12.53 -23.23 14.73
C LEU A 203 11.03 -23.21 14.53
N VAL A 204 10.61 -23.50 13.30
CA VAL A 204 9.20 -23.61 12.93
C VAL A 204 8.91 -25.03 12.50
N GLU A 205 7.95 -25.69 13.15
CA GLU A 205 7.37 -26.95 12.69
C GLU A 205 6.39 -26.64 11.56
N VAL A 206 6.65 -27.24 10.41
CA VAL A 206 5.82 -27.18 9.23
C VAL A 206 4.55 -27.99 9.48
N ASP A 207 3.38 -27.47 9.09
CA ASP A 207 2.14 -28.24 9.17
C ASP A 207 2.28 -29.58 8.43
N ARG A 208 1.99 -30.69 9.12
CA ARG A 208 2.03 -32.05 8.55
C ARG A 208 1.08 -32.23 7.37
N THR A 209 0.04 -31.41 7.29
CA THR A 209 -0.95 -31.42 6.21
C THR A 209 -0.60 -30.44 5.08
N ALA A 210 0.52 -29.72 5.20
CA ALA A 210 0.99 -28.82 4.15
C ALA A 210 1.22 -29.60 2.85
N ARG A 211 0.64 -29.10 1.76
CA ARG A 211 0.70 -29.76 0.46
C ARG A 211 2.08 -29.58 -0.17
N SER A 212 2.74 -30.67 -0.55
CA SER A 212 3.96 -30.62 -1.35
C SER A 212 3.72 -29.85 -2.67
N GLY A 213 4.67 -29.00 -3.05
CA GLY A 213 4.57 -28.06 -4.16
C GLY A 213 3.85 -26.74 -3.83
N SER A 214 3.36 -26.56 -2.60
CA SER A 214 2.85 -25.27 -2.13
C SER A 214 3.96 -24.38 -1.55
N THR A 215 3.59 -23.20 -1.08
CA THR A 215 4.53 -22.22 -0.51
C THR A 215 4.09 -21.81 0.89
N GLY A 216 5.01 -21.82 1.84
CA GLY A 216 4.82 -21.20 3.15
C GLY A 216 5.13 -19.70 3.06
N ASN A 217 4.14 -18.86 3.35
CA ASN A 217 4.30 -17.40 3.34
C ASN A 217 4.57 -16.87 4.75
N PHE A 218 5.69 -16.18 4.92
CA PHE A 218 6.07 -15.55 6.17
C PHE A 218 6.00 -14.02 6.04
N GLN A 219 5.35 -13.38 7.00
CA GLN A 219 5.27 -11.92 7.07
C GLN A 219 5.79 -11.46 8.42
N GLY A 220 6.35 -10.26 8.48
CA GLY A 220 6.83 -9.72 9.75
C GLY A 220 6.95 -8.22 9.69
N GLU A 221 6.99 -7.61 10.86
CA GLU A 221 7.18 -6.18 11.02
C GLU A 221 7.95 -5.88 12.31
N VAL A 222 8.75 -4.81 12.28
CA VAL A 222 9.46 -4.28 13.42
C VAL A 222 8.98 -2.86 13.72
N VAL A 223 8.71 -2.58 14.99
CA VAL A 223 8.22 -1.28 15.47
C VAL A 223 9.17 -0.75 16.53
N ALA A 224 9.78 0.41 16.29
CA ALA A 224 10.61 1.08 17.29
C ALA A 224 9.75 1.75 18.37
N GLY A 225 10.22 1.69 19.62
CA GLY A 225 9.56 2.30 20.78
C GLY A 225 9.90 3.78 21.00
N SER A 226 10.99 4.27 20.40
CA SER A 226 11.47 5.66 20.55
C SER A 226 11.57 6.36 19.19
N GLY A 227 11.06 7.59 19.08
CA GLY A 227 11.15 8.48 17.91
C GLY A 227 9.79 8.89 17.32
N ASP A 228 9.77 10.00 16.56
CA ASP A 228 8.57 10.57 15.91
C ASP A 228 7.89 9.60 14.91
N SER A 229 8.57 8.53 14.51
CA SER A 229 8.02 7.46 13.66
C SER A 229 7.84 6.17 14.46
N ARG A 230 6.65 5.98 15.04
CA ARG A 230 6.13 4.66 15.47
C ARG A 230 5.69 3.78 14.29
N ALA A 231 6.13 4.10 13.08
CA ALA A 231 5.74 3.40 11.88
C ALA A 231 6.28 1.97 11.90
N ALA A 232 5.41 1.00 11.64
CA ALA A 232 5.82 -0.38 11.46
C ALA A 232 6.61 -0.51 10.17
N VAL A 233 7.79 -1.13 10.26
CA VAL A 233 8.67 -1.40 9.12
C VAL A 233 8.59 -2.88 8.81
N PRO A 234 8.23 -3.29 7.58
CA PRO A 234 8.16 -4.70 7.24
C PRO A 234 9.54 -5.37 7.33
N VAL A 235 9.57 -6.61 7.82
CA VAL A 235 10.75 -7.47 7.79
C VAL A 235 11.10 -7.76 6.33
N GLN A 236 12.34 -7.48 5.96
CA GLN A 236 12.87 -7.68 4.60
C GLN A 236 13.45 -9.10 4.45
N GLY A 237 13.96 -9.42 3.25
CA GLY A 237 14.59 -10.71 2.97
C GLY A 237 13.60 -11.76 2.46
N ALA A 238 13.88 -13.03 2.77
CA ALA A 238 13.09 -14.15 2.26
C ALA A 238 11.70 -14.19 2.88
N ALA A 239 10.65 -14.12 2.05
CA ALA A 239 9.24 -14.12 2.48
C ALA A 239 8.53 -15.46 2.26
N GLN A 240 9.16 -16.37 1.52
CA GLN A 240 8.55 -17.60 1.02
C GLN A 240 9.51 -18.76 1.15
N VAL A 241 8.97 -19.95 1.43
CA VAL A 241 9.71 -21.22 1.42
C VAL A 241 8.88 -22.27 0.66
N ALA A 242 9.55 -23.08 -0.16
CA ALA A 242 8.87 -24.13 -0.91
C ALA A 242 8.55 -25.33 0.00
N VAL A 243 7.31 -25.78 0.00
CA VAL A 243 6.91 -26.98 0.74
C VAL A 243 7.23 -28.20 -0.12
N ALA A 244 8.22 -28.98 0.26
CA ALA A 244 8.66 -30.16 -0.48
C ALA A 244 9.34 -31.16 0.46
N PRO A 245 9.33 -32.47 0.16
CA PRO A 245 9.99 -33.51 0.96
C PRO A 245 11.53 -33.48 0.80
N VAL A 246 12.12 -32.31 1.03
CA VAL A 246 13.54 -31.98 0.86
C VAL A 246 14.05 -31.44 2.19
N ALA A 247 15.22 -31.92 2.63
CA ALA A 247 15.84 -31.48 3.87
C ALA A 247 16.21 -30.00 3.76
N TRP A 248 16.02 -29.22 4.83
CA TRP A 248 16.26 -27.76 4.77
C TRP A 248 17.71 -27.40 4.40
N ALA A 249 18.67 -28.30 4.67
CA ALA A 249 20.08 -28.16 4.36
C ALA A 249 20.43 -28.53 2.91
N ASP A 250 19.57 -29.30 2.22
CA ASP A 250 19.70 -29.60 0.79
C ASP A 250 19.20 -28.38 0.01
N LEU A 251 20.15 -27.59 -0.49
CA LEU A 251 19.89 -26.28 -1.09
C LEU A 251 19.39 -26.41 -2.52
N ASN A 252 19.78 -27.48 -3.21
CA ASN A 252 19.47 -27.70 -4.62
C ASN A 252 18.28 -28.67 -4.85
N GLY A 253 17.87 -29.40 -3.82
CA GLY A 253 16.75 -30.33 -3.81
C GLY A 253 17.01 -31.66 -4.53
N ASP A 254 18.27 -32.10 -4.66
CA ASP A 254 18.65 -33.32 -5.37
C ASP A 254 18.52 -34.61 -4.52
N GLY A 255 18.13 -34.48 -3.26
CA GLY A 255 17.95 -35.59 -2.33
C GLY A 255 19.27 -36.05 -1.69
N ARG A 256 20.31 -35.22 -1.77
CA ARG A 256 21.61 -35.41 -1.14
C ARG A 256 21.95 -34.11 -0.42
N ILE A 257 22.81 -34.22 0.59
CA ILE A 257 23.43 -33.06 1.21
C ILE A 257 24.91 -33.22 0.90
N ASP A 258 25.51 -32.28 0.16
CA ASP A 258 26.95 -32.33 -0.16
C ASP A 258 27.80 -31.57 0.88
N ASP A 259 29.13 -31.61 0.72
CA ASP A 259 30.06 -30.97 1.66
C ASP A 259 29.87 -29.44 1.73
N GLY A 260 29.49 -28.81 0.61
CA GLY A 260 29.22 -27.39 0.55
C GLY A 260 27.93 -27.03 1.28
N GLU A 261 26.89 -27.83 1.09
CA GLU A 261 25.62 -27.72 1.80
C GLU A 261 25.77 -27.97 3.30
N MET A 262 26.56 -28.97 3.71
CA MET A 262 26.91 -29.20 5.11
C MET A 262 27.67 -28.02 5.73
N LEU A 263 28.58 -27.38 5.00
CA LEU A 263 29.28 -26.19 5.48
C LEU A 263 28.31 -25.01 5.71
N GLN A 264 27.35 -24.80 4.79
CA GLN A 264 26.30 -23.78 4.97
C GLN A 264 25.37 -24.11 6.14
N ALA A 265 25.02 -25.40 6.32
CA ALA A 265 24.24 -25.87 7.45
C ALA A 265 24.97 -25.64 8.78
N SER A 266 26.29 -25.89 8.83
CA SER A 266 27.14 -25.60 10.01
C SER A 266 27.10 -24.13 10.38
N HIS A 267 27.25 -23.22 9.40
CA HIS A 267 27.12 -21.78 9.66
C HIS A 267 25.75 -21.42 10.22
N THR A 268 24.68 -22.01 9.69
CA THR A 268 23.31 -21.81 10.21
C THR A 268 23.19 -22.25 11.67
N VAL A 269 23.74 -23.42 12.01
CA VAL A 269 23.72 -23.96 13.37
C VAL A 269 24.49 -23.06 14.35
N ASP A 270 25.69 -22.63 13.97
CA ASP A 270 26.51 -21.73 14.78
C ASP A 270 25.81 -20.39 15.03
N GLU A 271 25.23 -19.82 13.97
CA GLU A 271 24.51 -18.56 14.02
C GLU A 271 23.22 -18.62 14.85
N MET A 272 22.63 -19.81 14.96
CA MET A 272 21.42 -20.11 15.71
C MET A 272 21.70 -20.72 17.08
N SER A 273 22.87 -20.44 17.66
CA SER A 273 23.18 -20.83 19.04
C SER A 273 22.03 -20.51 20.00
N GLY A 274 21.66 -21.48 20.83
CA GLY A 274 20.52 -21.38 21.76
C GLY A 274 19.19 -21.95 21.24
N VAL A 275 19.09 -22.35 19.97
CA VAL A 275 18.05 -23.27 19.50
C VAL A 275 18.62 -24.64 19.13
N HIS A 276 17.87 -25.71 19.38
CA HIS A 276 18.34 -27.07 19.22
C HIS A 276 18.06 -27.58 17.80
N ILE A 277 19.07 -27.46 16.94
CA ILE A 277 19.08 -28.11 15.63
C ILE A 277 19.74 -29.48 15.78
N ASP A 278 19.08 -30.54 15.32
CA ASP A 278 19.63 -31.91 15.37
C ASP A 278 20.73 -32.08 14.31
N TRP A 279 21.94 -31.69 14.69
CA TRP A 279 23.14 -31.84 13.86
C TRP A 279 23.44 -33.31 13.54
N LEU A 280 23.17 -34.22 14.48
CA LEU A 280 23.46 -35.64 14.31
C LEU A 280 22.54 -36.26 13.25
N GLU A 281 21.28 -35.80 13.15
CA GLU A 281 20.40 -36.18 12.06
C GLU A 281 20.97 -35.76 10.69
N LEU A 282 21.39 -34.50 10.54
CA LEU A 282 22.00 -34.01 9.30
C LEU A 282 23.26 -34.79 8.91
N GLU A 283 24.17 -35.03 9.86
CA GLU A 283 25.37 -35.83 9.63
C GLU A 283 25.03 -37.24 9.15
N ARG A 284 23.96 -37.86 9.66
CA ARG A 284 23.52 -39.19 9.19
C ARG A 284 23.03 -39.16 7.75
N LEU A 285 22.30 -38.11 7.35
CA LEU A 285 21.83 -37.94 5.97
C LEU A 285 23.01 -37.71 5.01
N TRP A 286 23.94 -36.84 5.40
CA TRP A 286 25.17 -36.56 4.64
C TRP A 286 26.05 -37.80 4.48
N ASN A 287 26.38 -38.48 5.59
CA ASN A 287 27.23 -39.68 5.57
C ASN A 287 26.64 -40.85 4.76
N ALA A 288 25.31 -40.91 4.65
CA ALA A 288 24.65 -41.91 3.82
C ALA A 288 24.83 -41.64 2.31
N GLY A 289 25.17 -40.41 1.93
CA GLY A 289 25.26 -39.96 0.56
C GLY A 289 23.90 -39.75 -0.11
N GLY A 290 22.81 -39.70 0.66
CA GLY A 290 21.46 -39.55 0.11
C GLY A 290 20.40 -39.86 1.16
N TYR A 291 19.19 -39.37 0.91
CA TYR A 291 18.07 -39.57 1.82
C TYR A 291 16.75 -39.73 1.07
N ARG A 292 15.74 -40.18 1.79
CA ARG A 292 14.35 -40.14 1.34
C ARG A 292 13.46 -39.66 2.47
N TRP A 293 12.34 -39.06 2.11
CA TRP A 293 11.29 -38.71 3.05
C TRP A 293 10.46 -39.95 3.43
N ASP A 294 10.17 -40.11 4.71
CA ASP A 294 9.26 -41.13 5.25
C ASP A 294 7.96 -40.45 5.71
N ASP A 295 6.95 -40.41 4.83
CA ASP A 295 5.65 -39.78 5.09
C ASP A 295 4.96 -40.32 6.35
N GLY A 296 5.14 -41.61 6.65
CA GLY A 296 4.51 -42.25 7.81
C GLY A 296 5.11 -41.78 9.14
N ARG A 297 6.37 -41.35 9.12
CA ARG A 297 7.10 -40.88 10.31
C ARG A 297 7.36 -39.38 10.34
N GLY A 298 7.14 -38.68 9.22
CA GLY A 298 7.41 -37.25 9.09
C GLY A 298 8.89 -36.92 9.30
N ARG A 299 9.80 -37.78 8.81
CA ARG A 299 11.25 -37.62 8.99
C ARG A 299 12.03 -38.06 7.77
N PHE A 300 13.25 -37.57 7.66
CA PHE A 300 14.19 -38.05 6.65
C PHE A 300 14.84 -39.36 7.10
N VAL A 301 15.04 -40.26 6.15
CA VAL A 301 15.71 -41.54 6.38
C VAL A 301 16.90 -41.63 5.44
N PRO A 302 18.11 -41.94 5.96
CA PRO A 302 19.30 -42.10 5.13
C PRO A 302 19.12 -43.26 4.14
N VAL A 303 19.54 -43.05 2.90
CA VAL A 303 19.51 -44.06 1.83
C VAL A 303 20.86 -44.08 1.16
N LYS A 304 21.52 -45.24 1.19
CA LYS A 304 22.76 -45.42 0.45
C LYS A 304 22.45 -45.36 -1.05
N PRO A 305 23.16 -44.52 -1.84
CA PRO A 305 23.03 -44.52 -3.29
C PRO A 305 23.28 -45.92 -3.82
N LEU A 306 22.43 -46.40 -4.73
CA LEU A 306 22.71 -47.63 -5.47
C LEU A 306 24.03 -47.40 -6.22
N GLU A 307 25.04 -48.23 -5.96
CA GLU A 307 26.24 -48.27 -6.80
C GLU A 307 25.78 -48.44 -8.25
N SER A 308 26.08 -47.47 -9.13
CA SER A 308 25.79 -47.66 -10.55
C SER A 308 26.53 -48.91 -11.04
N PRO A 309 25.83 -49.93 -11.56
CA PRO A 309 26.50 -51.07 -12.17
C PRO A 309 27.06 -50.61 -13.52
N GLY A 310 28.26 -50.03 -13.55
CA GLY A 310 28.76 -49.45 -14.80
C GLY A 310 30.12 -48.79 -14.84
N ALA A 311 30.92 -48.76 -13.77
CA ALA A 311 32.33 -48.36 -13.88
C ALA A 311 33.19 -49.59 -14.20
N ALA A 312 33.18 -50.02 -15.47
CA ALA A 312 34.19 -50.95 -15.96
C ALA A 312 35.59 -50.34 -15.74
N PRO A 313 36.58 -51.11 -15.24
CA PRO A 313 37.92 -50.59 -15.02
C PRO A 313 38.51 -50.16 -16.36
N ARG A 314 38.86 -48.87 -16.47
CA ARG A 314 39.71 -48.40 -17.57
C ARG A 314 41.07 -49.07 -17.40
N ARG A 315 41.39 -49.97 -18.33
CA ARG A 315 42.74 -50.55 -18.51
C ARG A 315 43.72 -49.49 -18.94
#